data_AF-A0A9E6A851-F1
#
_entry.id   AF-A0A9E6A851-F1
#
_cell.length_a   1.000
_cell.length_b   1.000
_cell.length_c   1.000
_cell.angle_alpha   90.00
_cell.angle_beta   90.00
_cell.angle_gamma   90.00
#
_symmetry.space_group_name_H-M   'P 1'
#
loop_
_entity.id
_entity.type
_entity.pdbx_description
1 polymer ?
#
loop_
_entity_poly.entity_id
_entity_poly.type
_entity_poly.pdbx_seq_one_letter_code
_entity_poly.pdbx_strand_id
1 'polypeptide(L)'
;MKAMRKNFSVYQPANILAKVMIGSSILLAGCAANLGLNTTPVTHYLVNTQTGAFCLGYADTEYKGQCQSLISLAINIVESKVIENIYQQQIEGPNRVSSAIKMITRGEHLDYRAQLLDSGLYSVPVNQQTNTVWRTLKKIEHDTYAN
;
A
#
# COMPACT_ATOMS: atom_id res chain seq x y z
N MET A 1 -61.82 -27.29 -0.95
CA MET A 1 -62.29 -25.94 -0.55
C MET A 1 -61.84 -25.67 0.90
N LYS A 2 -61.41 -24.42 1.16
CA LYS A 2 -61.02 -23.72 2.42
C LYS A 2 -61.37 -24.42 3.76
N ALA A 3 -60.59 -24.39 4.83
CA ALA A 3 -59.92 -23.25 5.50
C ALA A 3 -58.80 -23.76 6.44
N MET A 4 -57.61 -23.15 6.53
CA MET A 4 -57.21 -21.96 7.31
C MET A 4 -57.52 -21.95 8.82
N ARG A 5 -56.44 -22.23 9.58
CA ARG A 5 -55.79 -21.42 10.65
C ARG A 5 -56.38 -21.32 12.09
N LYS A 6 -55.46 -21.70 13.02
CA LYS A 6 -54.98 -21.01 14.24
C LYS A 6 -55.86 -20.99 15.50
N ASN A 7 -55.32 -21.52 16.61
CA ASN A 7 -54.67 -20.74 17.69
C ASN A 7 -54.34 -21.66 18.88
N PHE A 8 -53.04 -21.79 19.21
CA PHE A 8 -52.60 -22.31 20.50
C PHE A 8 -52.45 -21.12 21.46
N SER A 9 -53.17 -21.16 22.57
CA SER A 9 -52.95 -20.32 23.74
C SER A 9 -52.54 -21.26 24.87
N VAL A 10 -51.27 -21.20 25.28
CA VAL A 10 -50.81 -21.84 26.51
C VAL A 10 -50.30 -20.74 27.41
N TYR A 11 -51.03 -20.54 28.50
CA TYR A 11 -50.74 -19.62 29.58
C TYR A 11 -49.66 -20.23 30.49
N GLN A 12 -48.61 -19.46 30.74
CA GLN A 12 -47.59 -19.61 31.80
C GLN A 12 -48.23 -19.54 33.21
N PRO A 13 -47.60 -20.03 34.31
CA PRO A 13 -46.40 -19.41 34.93
C PRO A 13 -45.50 -20.45 35.66
N ALA A 14 -44.42 -20.20 36.41
CA ALA A 14 -43.79 -19.03 37.01
C ALA A 14 -42.29 -19.33 37.30
N ASN A 15 -41.51 -18.27 37.48
CA ASN A 15 -40.08 -18.14 37.81
C ASN A 15 -39.51 -19.01 38.95
N ILE A 16 -38.25 -19.46 38.84
CA ILE A 16 -37.28 -19.58 39.97
C ILE A 16 -35.84 -19.26 39.50
N LEU A 17 -35.13 -18.53 40.36
CA LEU A 17 -33.79 -17.97 40.23
C LEU A 17 -32.63 -18.98 40.06
N ALA A 18 -31.69 -18.57 39.18
CA ALA A 18 -30.22 -18.65 39.22
C ALA A 18 -29.50 -19.65 40.15
N LYS A 19 -28.63 -20.49 39.56
CA LYS A 19 -27.29 -20.81 40.11
C LYS A 19 -26.26 -20.95 38.98
N VAL A 20 -25.22 -20.13 39.07
CA VAL A 20 -24.01 -20.11 38.24
C VAL A 20 -23.08 -21.24 38.69
N MET A 21 -22.50 -21.99 37.73
CA MET A 21 -21.30 -22.80 37.91
C MET A 21 -20.46 -22.65 36.65
N ILE A 22 -19.39 -21.87 36.78
CA ILE A 22 -18.37 -21.61 35.76
C ILE A 22 -17.35 -22.75 35.86
N GLY A 23 -17.28 -23.59 34.83
CA GLY A 23 -16.34 -24.70 34.73
C GLY A 23 -15.38 -24.51 33.56
N SER A 24 -14.28 -23.80 33.84
CA SER A 24 -12.98 -23.85 33.15
C SER A 24 -12.94 -24.08 31.63
N SER A 25 -13.29 -23.06 30.85
CA SER A 25 -12.74 -22.93 29.49
C SER A 25 -11.25 -22.60 29.61
N ILE A 26 -10.39 -23.54 29.21
CA ILE A 26 -8.96 -23.30 29.06
C ILE A 26 -8.80 -22.22 27.99
N LEU A 27 -8.55 -20.99 28.43
CA LEU A 27 -8.15 -19.89 27.58
C LEU A 27 -6.77 -20.23 27.02
N LEU A 28 -6.73 -20.78 25.80
CA LEU A 28 -5.58 -20.67 24.91
C LEU A 28 -5.43 -19.20 24.48
N ALA A 29 -5.19 -18.32 25.45
CA ALA A 29 -4.68 -16.97 25.23
C ALA A 29 -3.15 -17.08 25.22
N GLY A 30 -2.61 -17.77 24.20
CA GLY A 30 -1.18 -18.02 24.06
C GLY A 30 -0.74 -17.75 22.64
N CYS A 31 -0.04 -16.63 22.45
CA CYS A 31 0.66 -16.21 21.23
C CYS A 31 -0.20 -15.73 20.06
N ALA A 32 -1.10 -14.78 20.28
CA ALA A 32 -1.18 -13.66 19.34
C ALA A 32 0.01 -12.74 19.66
N ALA A 33 1.21 -13.13 19.21
CA ALA A 33 2.27 -12.16 19.09
C ALA A 33 1.68 -11.00 18.27
N ASN A 34 1.74 -9.79 18.81
CA ASN A 34 1.70 -8.60 17.97
C ASN A 34 2.92 -8.69 17.05
N LEU A 35 2.81 -9.49 15.98
CA LEU A 35 3.57 -9.33 14.76
C LEU A 35 3.39 -7.85 14.46
N GLY A 36 4.44 -7.04 14.62
CA GLY A 36 4.42 -5.58 14.47
C GLY A 36 4.10 -5.17 13.03
N LEU A 37 2.94 -5.58 12.55
CA LEU A 37 2.36 -5.26 11.26
C LEU A 37 1.99 -3.79 11.36
N ASN A 38 2.80 -2.97 10.72
CA ASN A 38 2.48 -1.57 10.54
C ASN A 38 1.23 -1.51 9.63
N THR A 39 0.07 -1.27 10.23
CA THR A 39 -1.22 -1.14 9.52
C THR A 39 -1.50 0.29 9.09
N THR A 40 -0.55 1.22 9.25
CA THR A 40 -0.75 2.59 8.79
C THR A 40 -0.80 2.61 7.26
N PRO A 41 -1.77 3.34 6.67
CA PRO A 41 -1.85 3.43 5.22
C PRO A 41 -0.61 4.13 4.67
N VAL A 42 -0.05 3.59 3.59
CA VAL A 42 0.98 4.27 2.80
C VAL A 42 0.34 5.48 2.15
N THR A 43 0.84 6.67 2.47
CA THR A 43 0.30 7.94 1.97
C THR A 43 1.20 8.60 0.94
N HIS A 44 2.49 8.24 0.94
CA HIS A 44 3.48 8.82 0.06
C HIS A 44 4.54 7.80 -0.34
N TYR A 45 5.33 8.16 -1.35
CA TYR A 45 6.59 7.52 -1.67
C TYR A 45 7.74 8.45 -1.32
N LEU A 46 8.88 7.86 -0.98
CA LEU A 46 10.14 8.55 -0.77
C LEU A 46 11.06 8.30 -1.97
N VAL A 47 11.57 9.38 -2.55
CA VAL A 47 12.48 9.36 -3.70
C VAL A 47 13.84 9.86 -3.27
N ASN A 48 14.85 9.00 -3.34
CA ASN A 48 16.24 9.37 -3.14
C ASN A 48 16.87 9.72 -4.49
N THR A 49 17.20 11.00 -4.70
CA THR A 49 17.73 11.47 -5.98
C THR A 49 19.19 11.08 -6.23
N GLN A 50 19.93 10.71 -5.17
CA GLN A 50 21.33 10.28 -5.26
C GLN A 50 21.43 8.80 -5.61
N THR A 51 20.59 7.96 -5.02
CA THR A 51 20.64 6.50 -5.21
C THR A 51 19.64 5.98 -6.23
N GLY A 52 18.64 6.79 -6.60
CA GLY A 52 17.52 6.35 -7.43
C GLY A 52 16.54 5.41 -6.71
N ALA A 53 16.59 5.33 -5.38
CA ALA A 53 15.64 4.55 -4.61
C ALA A 53 14.24 5.22 -4.61
N PHE A 54 13.22 4.43 -4.85
CA PHE A 54 11.81 4.82 -4.82
C PHE A 54 11.08 3.89 -3.84
N CYS A 55 10.73 4.39 -2.65
CA CYS A 55 10.30 3.57 -1.52
C CYS A 55 8.87 3.92 -1.09
N LEU A 56 8.12 2.93 -0.60
CA LEU A 56 6.86 3.18 0.11
C LEU A 56 7.16 3.95 1.41
N GLY A 57 6.52 5.10 1.58
CA GLY A 57 6.56 5.91 2.80
C GLY A 57 5.30 5.70 3.62
N TYR A 58 5.46 5.30 4.88
CA TYR A 58 4.36 5.27 5.84
C TYR A 58 4.10 6.68 6.38
N ALA A 59 2.94 6.91 6.98
CA ALA A 59 2.68 8.19 7.66
C ALA A 59 3.71 8.52 8.76
N ASP A 60 4.45 7.51 9.23
CA ASP A 60 5.57 7.65 10.15
C ASP A 60 6.90 7.83 9.41
N THR A 61 7.60 8.93 9.70
CA THR A 61 8.88 9.32 9.11
C THR A 61 10.05 8.40 9.47
N GLU A 62 9.90 7.52 10.46
CA GLU A 62 10.99 6.68 10.96
C GLU A 62 11.13 5.36 10.17
N TYR A 63 10.08 4.90 9.49
CA TYR A 63 10.05 3.60 8.83
C TYR A 63 10.40 3.68 7.34
N LYS A 64 11.52 3.04 6.98
CA LYS A 64 11.89 2.79 5.58
C LYS A 64 11.08 1.60 5.06
N GLY A 65 10.03 1.87 4.28
CA GLY A 65 9.24 0.83 3.63
C GLY A 65 9.99 0.10 2.52
N GLN A 66 9.29 -0.80 1.83
CA GLN A 66 9.87 -1.53 0.70
C GLN A 66 10.31 -0.54 -0.39
N CYS A 67 11.49 -0.79 -0.97
CA CYS A 67 12.10 0.08 -1.98
C CYS A 67 12.19 -0.63 -3.33
N GLN A 68 12.12 0.17 -4.38
CA GLN A 68 12.38 -0.20 -5.76
C GLN A 68 13.47 0.71 -6.32
N SER A 69 14.19 0.23 -7.33
CA SER A 69 15.29 0.99 -7.93
C SER A 69 14.89 1.58 -9.27
N LEU A 70 14.95 2.91 -9.40
CA LEU A 70 14.77 3.62 -10.68
C LEU A 70 15.93 3.35 -11.66
N ILE A 71 17.05 2.79 -11.19
CA ILE A 71 18.18 2.38 -12.04
C ILE A 71 17.72 1.36 -13.08
N SER A 72 16.74 0.51 -12.74
CA SER A 72 16.21 -0.51 -13.63
C SER A 72 15.60 0.07 -14.93
N LEU A 73 15.12 1.33 -14.89
CA LEU A 73 14.59 2.03 -16.08
C LEU A 73 15.67 2.38 -17.11
N ALA A 74 16.95 2.36 -16.74
CA ALA A 74 18.03 2.66 -17.66
C ALA A 74 18.12 1.63 -18.81
N ILE A 75 17.77 0.38 -18.53
CA ILE A 75 17.87 -0.74 -19.48
C ILE A 75 16.51 -1.29 -19.91
N ASN A 76 15.44 -1.04 -19.15
CA ASN A 76 14.09 -1.52 -19.46
C ASN A 76 13.29 -0.47 -20.22
N ILE A 77 13.66 -0.26 -21.49
CA ILE A 77 13.11 0.81 -22.35
C ILE A 77 11.61 0.62 -22.61
N VAL A 78 11.15 -0.63 -22.77
CA VAL A 78 9.73 -0.91 -23.07
C VAL A 78 8.85 -0.56 -21.88
N GLU A 79 9.23 -1.00 -20.68
CA GLU A 79 8.55 -0.71 -19.43
C GLU A 79 8.59 0.79 -19.11
N SER A 80 9.71 1.46 -19.42
CA SER A 80 9.84 2.91 -19.22
C SER A 80 8.77 3.71 -19.96
N LYS A 81 8.31 3.27 -21.13
CA LYS A 81 7.26 3.94 -21.90
C LYS A 81 5.93 4.03 -21.14
N VAL A 82 5.65 3.07 -20.26
CA VAL A 82 4.44 3.11 -19.42
C VAL A 82 4.49 4.31 -18.48
N ILE A 83 5.67 4.61 -17.93
CA ILE A 83 5.88 5.78 -17.07
C ILE A 83 5.86 7.05 -17.91
N GLU A 84 6.54 7.07 -19.05
CA GLU A 84 6.56 8.24 -19.95
C GLU A 84 5.14 8.66 -20.36
N ASN A 85 4.29 7.69 -20.66
CA ASN A 85 2.91 7.94 -21.08
C ASN A 85 2.04 8.55 -19.96
N ILE A 86 2.16 8.08 -18.71
CA ILE A 86 1.33 8.61 -17.61
C ILE A 86 1.78 10.01 -17.15
N TYR A 87 3.08 10.32 -17.31
CA TYR A 87 3.64 11.64 -17.07
C TYR A 87 3.56 12.56 -18.29
N GLN A 88 3.09 12.04 -19.45
CA GLN A 88 3.08 12.76 -20.73
C GLN A 88 4.44 13.39 -21.07
N GLN A 89 5.53 12.74 -20.66
CA GLN A 89 6.88 13.27 -20.73
C GLN A 89 7.86 12.13 -21.01
N GLN A 90 8.82 12.35 -21.92
CA GLN A 90 9.84 11.36 -22.27
C GLN A 90 10.94 11.30 -21.20
N ILE A 91 11.49 10.10 -20.96
CA ILE A 91 12.72 9.93 -20.19
C ILE A 91 13.88 10.07 -21.18
N GLU A 92 14.42 11.27 -21.28
CA GLU A 92 15.42 11.63 -22.29
C GLU A 92 16.87 11.61 -21.79
N GLY A 93 17.81 11.63 -22.75
CA GLY A 93 19.23 11.83 -22.51
C GLY A 93 20.00 10.57 -22.10
N PRO A 94 21.35 10.68 -22.02
CA PRO A 94 22.22 9.56 -21.68
C PRO A 94 22.04 9.10 -20.22
N ASN A 95 21.56 9.98 -19.34
CA ASN A 95 21.28 9.64 -17.94
C ASN A 95 19.77 9.50 -17.71
N ARG A 96 19.22 8.37 -18.18
CA ARG A 96 17.79 8.02 -18.06
C ARG A 96 17.30 8.02 -16.62
N VAL A 97 18.12 7.57 -15.67
CA VAL A 97 17.73 7.54 -14.23
C VAL A 97 17.52 8.95 -13.70
N SER A 98 18.47 9.85 -13.94
CA SER A 98 18.33 11.25 -13.54
C SER A 98 17.13 11.91 -14.23
N SER A 99 16.90 11.60 -15.50
CA SER A 99 15.75 12.10 -16.25
C SER A 99 14.42 11.63 -15.63
N ALA A 100 14.29 10.34 -15.30
CA ALA A 100 13.13 9.79 -14.61
C ALA A 100 12.91 10.43 -13.23
N ILE A 101 13.97 10.61 -12.43
CA ILE A 101 13.90 11.28 -11.13
C ILE A 101 13.38 12.72 -11.30
N LYS A 102 13.88 13.45 -12.30
CA LYS A 102 13.43 14.82 -12.58
C LYS A 102 11.96 14.84 -13.00
N MET A 103 11.56 13.93 -13.87
CA MET A 103 10.16 13.78 -14.28
C MET A 103 9.25 13.52 -13.07
N ILE A 104 9.64 12.64 -12.14
CA ILE A 104 8.85 12.32 -10.93
C ILE A 104 8.83 13.48 -9.93
N THR A 105 9.93 14.21 -9.76
CA THR A 105 10.05 15.23 -8.69
C THR A 105 9.67 16.64 -9.14
N ARG A 106 9.79 16.93 -10.43
CA ARG A 106 9.66 18.27 -11.01
C ARG A 106 9.25 18.26 -12.48
N GLY A 107 8.53 17.22 -12.93
CA GLY A 107 8.00 17.14 -14.29
C GLY A 107 6.97 18.23 -14.59
N GLU A 108 6.63 18.39 -15.87
CA GLU A 108 5.75 19.47 -16.33
C GLU A 108 4.25 19.15 -16.14
N HIS A 109 3.90 17.86 -16.08
CA HIS A 109 2.51 17.37 -16.03
C HIS A 109 2.23 16.57 -14.75
N LEU A 110 2.79 17.00 -13.62
CA LEU A 110 2.53 16.36 -12.32
C LEU A 110 1.09 16.62 -11.86
N ASP A 111 0.37 15.56 -11.47
CA ASP A 111 -0.92 15.66 -10.76
C ASP A 111 -0.74 15.78 -9.23
N TYR A 112 0.50 16.05 -8.79
CA TYR A 112 0.90 16.23 -7.40
C TYR A 112 2.02 17.25 -7.26
N ARG A 113 2.33 17.61 -6.01
CA ARG A 113 3.52 18.40 -5.68
C ARG A 113 4.49 17.55 -4.87
N ALA A 114 5.70 17.39 -5.39
CA ALA A 114 6.78 16.78 -4.63
C ALA A 114 7.30 17.75 -3.55
N GLN A 115 7.61 17.22 -2.37
CA GLN A 115 8.16 18.00 -1.25
C GLN A 115 9.56 17.50 -0.93
N LEU A 116 10.56 18.38 -0.96
CA LEU A 116 11.88 18.08 -0.43
C LEU A 116 11.82 18.08 1.10
N LEU A 117 12.30 17.00 1.71
CA LEU A 117 12.39 16.84 3.16
C LEU A 117 13.78 17.25 3.65
N ASP A 118 13.90 17.54 4.95
CA ASP A 118 15.18 17.87 5.59
C ASP A 118 16.23 16.75 5.47
N SER A 119 15.77 15.51 5.30
CA SER A 119 16.62 14.35 5.02
C SER A 119 17.25 14.34 3.62
N GLY A 120 16.89 15.29 2.75
CA GLY A 120 17.31 15.34 1.35
C GLY A 120 16.53 14.41 0.42
N LEU A 121 15.54 13.68 0.93
CA LEU A 121 14.62 12.87 0.14
C LEU A 121 13.45 13.72 -0.37
N TYR A 122 12.87 13.33 -1.50
CA TYR A 122 11.59 13.88 -1.93
C TYR A 122 10.45 12.98 -1.45
N SER A 123 9.44 13.57 -0.81
CA SER A 123 8.14 12.94 -0.59
C SER A 123 7.24 13.24 -1.78
N VAL A 124 6.63 12.20 -2.36
CA VAL A 124 5.64 12.31 -3.44
C VAL A 124 4.35 11.58 -3.03
N PRO A 125 3.17 12.20 -3.12
CA PRO A 125 1.92 11.55 -2.73
C PRO A 125 1.65 10.25 -3.51
N VAL A 126 0.98 9.30 -2.86
CA VAL A 126 0.42 8.13 -3.55
C VAL A 126 -0.75 8.59 -4.43
N ASN A 127 -0.63 8.40 -5.75
CA ASN A 127 -1.68 8.69 -6.72
C ASN A 127 -1.52 7.83 -7.98
N GLN A 128 -2.24 8.13 -9.05
CA GLN A 128 -2.19 7.32 -10.27
C GLN A 128 -0.80 7.33 -10.94
N GLN A 129 -0.14 8.49 -11.01
CA GLN A 129 1.20 8.63 -11.59
C GLN A 129 2.24 7.84 -10.77
N THR A 130 2.33 8.10 -9.47
CA THR A 130 3.34 7.47 -8.60
C THR A 130 3.11 5.97 -8.40
N ASN A 131 1.84 5.53 -8.35
CA ASN A 131 1.52 4.08 -8.36
C ASN A 131 1.91 3.39 -9.66
N THR A 132 1.88 4.11 -10.79
CA THR A 132 2.29 3.55 -12.09
C THR A 132 3.80 3.38 -12.15
N VAL A 133 4.56 4.31 -11.58
CA VAL A 133 6.02 4.13 -11.37
C VAL A 133 6.25 2.88 -10.52
N TRP A 134 5.64 2.81 -9.33
CA TRP A 134 5.82 1.69 -8.40
C TRP A 134 5.56 0.32 -9.05
N ARG A 135 4.40 0.16 -9.69
CA ARG A 135 4.01 -1.11 -10.33
C ARG A 135 4.94 -1.48 -11.48
N THR A 136 5.37 -0.51 -12.27
CA THR A 136 6.31 -0.74 -13.37
C THR A 136 7.65 -1.24 -12.85
N LEU A 137 8.19 -0.60 -11.80
CA LEU A 137 9.45 -1.04 -11.18
C LEU A 137 9.32 -2.44 -10.56
N LYS A 138 8.21 -2.72 -9.87
CA LYS A 138 7.92 -4.05 -9.33
C LYS A 138 7.86 -5.12 -10.43
N LYS A 139 7.27 -4.80 -11.58
CA LYS A 139 7.22 -5.69 -12.73
C LYS A 139 8.63 -5.98 -13.24
N ILE A 140 9.45 -4.94 -13.45
CA ILE A 140 10.84 -5.10 -13.91
C ILE A 140 11.63 -5.98 -12.94
N GLU A 141 11.53 -5.71 -11.64
CA GLU A 141 12.19 -6.49 -10.59
C GLU A 141 11.77 -7.97 -10.67
N HIS A 142 10.46 -8.23 -10.74
CA HIS A 142 9.93 -9.58 -10.87
C HIS A 142 10.47 -10.28 -12.12
N ASP A 143 10.40 -9.63 -13.29
CA ASP A 143 10.85 -10.21 -14.56
C ASP A 143 12.38 -10.44 -14.59
N THR A 144 13.15 -9.70 -13.78
CA THR A 144 14.60 -9.88 -13.67
C THR A 144 14.98 -11.07 -12.78
N TYR A 145 14.25 -11.31 -11.69
CA TYR A 145 14.63 -12.30 -10.67
C TYR A 145 13.75 -13.56 -10.64
N ALA A 146 12.65 -13.60 -11.38
CA ALA A 146 11.79 -14.79 -11.50
C ALA A 146 12.25 -15.77 -12.60
N ASN A 147 13.33 -15.45 -13.32
CA ASN A 147 13.99 -16.29 -14.32
C ASN A 147 15.26 -16.92 -13.74
#